data_AF-A0A947QLT1-F1
#
_entry.id   AF-A0A947QLT1-F1
#
_cell.length_a   1.000
_cell.length_b   1.000
_cell.length_c   1.000
_cell.angle_alpha   90.00
_cell.angle_beta   90.00
_cell.angle_gamma   90.00
#
_symmetry.space_group_name_H-M   'P 1'
#
loop_
_entity.id
_entity.type
_entity.pdbx_description
1 polymer ?
#
loop_
_entity_poly.entity_id
_entity_poly.type
_entity_poly.pdbx_seq_one_letter_code
_entity_poly.pdbx_strand_id
1 'polypeptide(L)'
;MTCRHFGTCGGCSLQDIPYEEQLKTKQRQVQSIFKSIGSSEDSIKQITPSPAQQFYRNKMEFVFGEENGKPLLGLHKKGQYNEVVDLQECTAFSSKTGAVLEATRKWAVENKIPVYNMKKQAGILRYLVLREAKSSGQLMVNLIVSITPYVFEYDFKKKALQLVKRLTDSGINLA
;
A
#
# COMPACT_ATOMS: atom_id res chain seq x y z
N MET A 1 -7.37 13.93 9.65
CA MET A 1 -7.93 12.71 10.26
C MET A 1 -6.83 11.66 10.35
N THR A 2 -6.60 11.10 11.53
CA THR A 2 -5.57 10.07 11.76
C THR A 2 -6.07 8.73 11.22
N CYS A 3 -5.23 8.04 10.45
CA CYS A 3 -5.53 6.70 9.94
C CYS A 3 -5.78 5.74 11.11
N ARG A 4 -6.83 4.91 11.02
CA ARG A 4 -7.15 3.92 12.07
C ARG A 4 -6.04 2.88 12.30
N HIS A 5 -5.15 2.69 11.32
CA HIS A 5 -4.01 1.77 11.39
C HIS A 5 -2.72 2.42 11.86
N PHE A 6 -2.74 3.72 12.17
CA PHE A 6 -1.56 4.45 12.61
C PHE A 6 -0.96 3.79 13.88
N GLY A 7 0.37 3.82 13.98
CA GLY A 7 1.11 3.19 15.08
C GLY A 7 1.37 1.69 14.88
N THR A 8 0.41 0.94 14.31
CA THR A 8 0.58 -0.49 14.01
C THR A 8 1.13 -0.74 12.61
N CYS A 9 0.58 -0.05 11.61
CA CYS A 9 1.03 -0.13 10.23
C CYS A 9 2.38 0.61 10.07
N GLY A 10 3.35 -0.02 9.39
CA GLY A 10 4.67 0.57 9.14
C GLY A 10 4.71 1.68 8.07
N GLY A 11 3.56 2.18 7.60
CA GLY A 11 3.48 3.06 6.42
C GLY A 11 3.72 4.56 6.68
N CYS A 12 3.11 5.12 7.74
CA CYS A 12 3.13 6.57 8.02
C CYS A 12 3.55 6.82 9.47
N SER A 13 4.71 7.45 9.67
CA SER A 13 5.32 7.61 11.02
C SER A 13 4.99 8.91 11.74
N LEU A 14 4.48 9.93 11.04
CA LEU A 14 4.29 11.29 11.57
C LEU A 14 2.82 11.75 11.50
N GLN A 15 1.88 10.84 11.29
CA GLN A 15 0.48 11.21 11.01
C GLN A 15 -0.26 11.80 12.22
N ASP A 16 0.27 11.57 13.42
CA ASP A 16 -0.15 12.14 14.70
C ASP A 16 0.37 13.57 14.94
N ILE A 17 1.36 14.02 14.17
CA ILE A 17 1.92 15.37 14.29
C ILE A 17 1.14 16.34 13.38
N PRO A 18 0.75 17.53 13.86
CA PRO A 18 0.15 18.57 13.02
C PRO A 18 1.02 18.89 11.80
N TYR A 19 0.42 19.08 10.63
CA TYR A 19 1.17 19.20 9.38
C TYR A 19 2.18 20.37 9.39
N GLU A 20 1.80 21.51 9.95
CA GLU A 20 2.71 22.66 10.12
C GLU A 20 3.95 22.32 10.97
N GLU A 21 3.78 21.52 12.01
CA GLU A 21 4.90 21.06 12.84
C GLU A 21 5.75 20.02 12.11
N GLN A 22 5.15 19.19 11.23
CA GLN A 22 5.92 18.33 10.34
C GLN A 22 6.80 19.16 9.39
N LEU A 23 6.26 20.24 8.81
CA LEU A 23 7.01 21.13 7.91
C LEU A 23 8.16 21.82 8.64
N LYS A 24 7.88 22.43 9.81
CA LYS A 24 8.91 23.06 10.65
C LYS A 24 10.00 22.08 11.07
N THR A 25 9.63 20.87 11.48
CA THR A 25 10.59 19.84 11.89
C THR A 25 11.50 19.45 10.73
N LYS A 26 10.93 19.21 9.54
CA LYS A 26 11.71 18.91 8.34
C LYS A 26 12.62 20.09 7.95
N GLN A 27 12.14 21.33 8.06
CA GLN A 27 12.94 22.52 7.75
C GLN A 27 14.18 22.59 8.65
N ARG A 28 13.99 22.43 9.96
CA ARG A 28 15.09 22.40 10.95
C ARG A 28 16.07 21.27 10.68
N GLN A 29 15.58 20.07 10.32
CA GLN A 29 16.43 18.94 9.97
C GLN A 29 17.31 19.23 8.75
N VAL A 30 16.72 19.74 7.67
CA VAL A 30 17.45 20.13 6.46
C VAL A 30 18.51 21.19 6.81
N GLN A 31 18.12 22.26 7.50
CA GLN A 31 19.05 23.32 7.92
C GLN A 31 20.21 22.77 8.75
N SER A 32 19.93 21.92 9.72
CA SER A 32 20.96 21.30 10.57
C SER A 32 21.94 20.44 9.77
N ILE A 33 21.44 19.64 8.81
CA ILE A 33 22.29 18.79 7.96
C ILE A 33 23.20 19.66 7.09
N PHE A 34 22.65 20.68 6.42
CA PHE A 34 23.42 21.54 5.53
C PHE A 34 24.43 22.42 6.28
N LYS A 35 24.07 22.91 7.46
CA LYS A 35 25.00 23.63 8.35
C LYS A 35 26.18 22.75 8.76
N SER A 36 25.93 21.47 9.03
CA SER A 36 26.99 20.52 9.44
C SER A 36 28.05 20.28 8.36
N ILE A 37 27.71 20.51 7.09
CA ILE A 37 28.63 20.40 5.94
C ILE A 37 29.14 21.77 5.44
N GLY A 38 28.95 22.83 6.24
CA GLY A 38 29.50 24.16 5.95
C GLY A 38 28.68 25.04 5.00
N SER A 39 27.41 24.70 4.75
CA SER A 39 26.53 25.56 3.93
C SER A 39 25.96 26.73 4.74
N SER A 40 25.84 27.90 4.11
CA SER A 40 25.13 29.05 4.69
C SER A 40 23.63 28.77 4.80
N GLU A 41 23.02 29.14 5.93
CA GLU A 41 21.58 29.00 6.17
C GLU A 41 20.74 29.78 5.14
N ASP A 42 21.27 30.91 4.63
CA ASP A 42 20.58 31.77 3.66
C ASP A 42 20.38 31.11 2.29
N SER A 43 21.13 30.03 2.01
CA SER A 43 21.00 29.28 0.75
C SER A 43 19.83 28.27 0.78
N ILE A 44 19.23 28.03 1.95
CA ILE A 44 18.24 26.98 2.16
C ILE A 44 16.83 27.57 2.06
N LYS A 45 16.16 27.26 0.95
CA LYS A 45 14.76 27.66 0.72
C LYS A 45 13.81 26.99 1.73
N GLN A 46 12.66 27.63 1.94
CA GLN A 46 11.57 27.04 2.72
C GLN A 46 11.01 25.80 2.03
N ILE A 47 10.68 24.77 2.81
CA ILE A 47 10.03 23.56 2.31
C ILE A 47 8.68 23.93 1.70
N THR A 48 8.47 23.51 0.45
CA THR A 48 7.18 23.65 -0.22
C THR A 48 6.20 22.60 0.32
N PRO A 49 5.03 23.02 0.84
CA PRO A 49 3.99 22.10 1.27
C PRO A 49 3.46 21.24 0.11
N SER A 50 3.03 20.02 0.43
CA SER A 50 2.26 19.21 -0.51
C SER A 50 0.88 19.85 -0.74
N PRO A 51 0.38 19.90 -1.98
CA PRO A 51 -0.97 20.40 -2.25
C PRO A 51 -2.07 19.53 -1.63
N ALA A 52 -1.74 18.29 -1.24
CA ALA A 52 -2.66 17.38 -0.57
C ALA A 52 -1.95 16.60 0.55
N GLN A 53 -2.60 16.48 1.70
CA GLN A 53 -2.10 15.72 2.86
C GLN A 53 -2.66 14.29 2.93
N GLN A 54 -3.72 14.01 2.17
CA GLN A 54 -4.36 12.71 2.04
C GLN A 54 -4.52 12.36 0.56
N PHE A 55 -4.58 11.07 0.26
CA PHE A 55 -4.80 10.52 -1.07
C PHE A 55 -3.84 11.01 -2.16
N TYR A 56 -2.67 11.50 -1.75
CA TYR A 56 -1.66 12.09 -2.64
C TYR A 56 -0.79 11.03 -3.32
N ARG A 57 -0.63 9.83 -2.72
CA ARG A 57 0.16 8.76 -3.34
C ARG A 57 -0.57 8.20 -4.55
N ASN A 58 0.15 8.08 -5.66
CA ASN A 58 -0.32 7.49 -6.91
C ASN A 58 0.09 6.02 -7.09
N LYS A 59 0.94 5.47 -6.21
CA LYS A 59 1.32 4.06 -6.18
C LYS A 59 1.34 3.54 -4.74
N MET A 60 0.80 2.35 -4.53
CA MET A 60 0.97 1.57 -3.32
C MET A 60 1.27 0.11 -3.65
N GLU A 61 1.99 -0.54 -2.75
CA GLU A 61 2.26 -1.97 -2.79
C GLU A 61 1.76 -2.56 -1.47
N PHE A 62 0.78 -3.45 -1.58
CA PHE A 62 0.23 -4.18 -0.46
C PHE A 62 0.76 -5.60 -0.48
N VAL A 63 1.08 -6.12 0.69
CA VAL A 63 1.63 -7.46 0.88
C VAL A 63 0.51 -8.40 1.29
N PHE A 64 0.46 -9.58 0.67
CA PHE A 64 -0.40 -10.65 1.15
C PHE A 64 0.26 -11.32 2.37
N GLY A 65 -0.53 -11.52 3.42
CA GLY A 65 -0.18 -12.32 4.58
C GLY A 65 -1.21 -13.41 4.83
N GLU A 66 -0.97 -14.27 5.80
CA GLU A 66 -1.93 -15.29 6.23
C GLU A 66 -1.95 -15.36 7.74
N GLU A 67 -3.15 -15.43 8.31
CA GLU A 67 -3.37 -15.72 9.72
C GLU A 67 -4.46 -16.77 9.85
N ASN A 68 -4.14 -17.92 10.46
CA ASN A 68 -5.07 -19.04 10.65
C ASN A 68 -5.80 -19.47 9.36
N GLY A 69 -5.07 -19.52 8.24
CA GLY A 69 -5.61 -19.89 6.92
C GLY A 69 -6.47 -18.80 6.25
N LYS A 70 -6.60 -17.61 6.86
CA LYS A 70 -7.29 -16.47 6.26
C LYS A 70 -6.27 -15.53 5.61
N PRO A 71 -6.45 -15.15 4.33
CA PRO A 71 -5.56 -14.20 3.68
C PRO A 71 -5.76 -12.80 4.26
N LEU A 72 -4.66 -12.20 4.69
CA LEU A 72 -4.55 -10.80 5.06
C LEU A 72 -4.01 -10.02 3.88
N LEU A 73 -4.38 -8.75 3.75
CA LEU A 73 -3.85 -7.89 2.70
C LEU A 73 -3.66 -6.46 3.22
N GLY A 74 -2.42 -6.00 3.19
CA GLY A 74 -2.10 -4.70 3.73
C GLY A 74 -0.61 -4.37 3.72
N LEU A 75 -0.07 -3.94 4.85
CA LEU A 75 1.34 -3.54 4.96
C LEU A 75 2.00 -4.27 6.12
N HIS A 76 3.32 -4.35 6.09
CA HIS A 76 4.08 -4.88 7.21
C HIS A 76 3.80 -4.08 8.50
N LYS A 77 3.68 -4.82 9.59
CA LYS A 77 3.58 -4.24 10.93
C LYS A 77 4.88 -3.52 11.27
N LYS A 78 4.77 -2.39 11.97
CA LYS A 78 5.92 -1.55 12.31
C LYS A 78 6.97 -2.38 13.07
N GLY A 79 8.19 -2.43 12.54
CA GLY A 79 9.30 -3.19 13.11
C GLY A 79 9.24 -4.72 12.88
N GLN A 80 8.23 -5.23 12.16
CA GLN A 80 8.01 -6.67 11.97
C GLN A 80 7.71 -6.98 10.50
N TYR A 81 8.74 -7.34 9.73
CA TYR A 81 8.62 -7.64 8.30
C TYR A 81 7.88 -8.95 7.99
N ASN A 82 7.73 -9.85 8.97
CA ASN A 82 7.02 -11.12 8.78
C ASN A 82 5.52 -11.05 9.10
N GLU A 83 5.04 -9.95 9.70
CA GLU A 83 3.64 -9.78 10.07
C GLU A 83 2.98 -8.74 9.16
N VAL A 84 1.76 -9.04 8.72
CA VAL A 84 0.97 -8.15 7.87
C VAL A 84 -0.19 -7.60 8.69
N VAL A 85 -0.36 -6.28 8.68
CA VAL A 85 -1.54 -5.61 9.19
C VAL A 85 -2.60 -5.66 8.10
N ASP A 86 -3.73 -6.32 8.36
CA ASP A 86 -4.84 -6.35 7.42
C ASP A 86 -5.51 -4.97 7.35
N LEU A 87 -5.40 -4.31 6.20
CA LEU A 87 -5.86 -2.93 6.04
C LEU A 87 -7.29 -2.91 5.49
N GLN A 88 -8.11 -2.01 6.08
CA GLN A 88 -9.46 -1.70 5.61
C GLN A 88 -9.50 -0.38 4.81
N GLU A 89 -8.43 0.42 4.85
CA GLU A 89 -8.31 1.67 4.12
C GLU A 89 -6.84 2.10 4.07
N CYS A 90 -6.51 3.07 3.21
CA CYS A 90 -5.21 3.74 3.23
C CYS A 90 -5.38 5.21 2.85
N THR A 91 -5.39 6.09 3.86
CA THR A 91 -5.57 7.55 3.69
C THR A 91 -4.45 8.23 2.91
N ALA A 92 -3.32 7.55 2.69
CA ALA A 92 -2.23 8.07 1.85
C ALA A 92 -2.47 7.85 0.35
N PHE A 93 -3.27 6.84 -0.04
CA PHE A 93 -3.41 6.40 -1.43
C PHE A 93 -4.73 6.79 -2.07
N SER A 94 -5.81 6.06 -1.80
CA SER A 94 -7.10 6.27 -2.45
C SER A 94 -8.24 5.96 -1.49
N SER A 95 -9.35 6.70 -1.59
CA SER A 95 -10.59 6.34 -0.90
C SER A 95 -11.12 4.96 -1.34
N LYS A 96 -10.75 4.51 -2.55
CA LYS A 96 -11.13 3.20 -3.09
C LYS A 96 -10.34 2.02 -2.49
N THR A 97 -9.27 2.29 -1.74
CA THR A 97 -8.34 1.25 -1.25
C THR A 97 -9.08 0.14 -0.52
N GLY A 98 -9.96 0.50 0.43
CA GLY A 98 -10.67 -0.49 1.24
C GLY A 98 -11.48 -1.47 0.42
N ALA A 99 -12.25 -0.95 -0.54
CA ALA A 99 -13.06 -1.76 -1.45
C ALA A 99 -12.21 -2.72 -2.30
N VAL A 100 -11.07 -2.23 -2.81
CA VAL A 100 -10.16 -3.06 -3.62
C VAL A 100 -9.54 -4.17 -2.78
N LEU A 101 -8.99 -3.86 -1.60
CA LEU A 101 -8.37 -4.87 -0.74
C LEU A 101 -9.38 -5.93 -0.31
N GLU A 102 -10.60 -5.52 0.04
CA GLU A 102 -11.67 -6.42 0.44
C GLU A 102 -12.12 -7.33 -0.71
N ALA A 103 -12.32 -6.77 -1.90
CA ALA A 103 -12.66 -7.55 -3.09
C ALA A 103 -11.57 -8.58 -3.41
N THR A 104 -10.30 -8.20 -3.31
CA THR A 104 -9.16 -9.08 -3.55
C THR A 104 -9.05 -10.19 -2.50
N ARG A 105 -9.25 -9.91 -1.20
CA ARG A 105 -9.27 -10.95 -0.16
C ARG A 105 -10.38 -11.96 -0.39
N LYS A 106 -11.61 -11.50 -0.64
CA LYS A 106 -12.75 -12.39 -0.92
C LYS A 106 -12.50 -13.26 -2.16
N TRP A 107 -11.99 -12.65 -3.23
CA TRP A 107 -11.60 -13.38 -4.44
C TRP A 107 -10.58 -14.48 -4.16
N ALA A 108 -9.55 -14.20 -3.35
CA ALA A 108 -8.52 -15.18 -2.99
C ALA A 108 -9.11 -16.36 -2.19
N VAL A 109 -10.00 -16.09 -1.23
CA VAL A 109 -10.69 -17.12 -0.43
C VAL A 109 -11.57 -18.01 -1.30
N GLU A 110 -12.45 -17.41 -2.11
CA GLU A 110 -13.40 -18.15 -2.97
C GLU A 110 -12.69 -19.07 -3.96
N ASN A 111 -11.55 -18.60 -4.49
CA ASN A 111 -10.74 -19.34 -5.44
C ASN A 111 -9.69 -20.27 -4.81
N LYS A 112 -9.64 -20.33 -3.47
CA LYS A 112 -8.69 -21.11 -2.67
C LYS A 112 -7.24 -20.88 -3.11
N ILE A 113 -6.88 -19.61 -3.36
CA ILE A 113 -5.54 -19.26 -3.85
C ILE A 113 -4.61 -19.12 -2.64
N PRO A 114 -3.53 -19.92 -2.54
CA PRO A 114 -2.64 -19.87 -1.39
C PRO A 114 -1.83 -18.56 -1.38
N VAL A 115 -1.72 -17.96 -0.19
CA VAL A 115 -0.80 -16.85 0.06
C VAL A 115 0.62 -17.39 0.12
N TYR A 116 1.57 -16.63 -0.42
CA TYR A 116 2.98 -16.99 -0.39
C TYR A 116 3.54 -16.92 1.02
N ASN A 117 4.12 -18.03 1.50
CA ASN A 117 4.80 -18.12 2.76
C ASN A 117 6.32 -18.08 2.54
N MET A 118 6.98 -17.03 3.02
CA MET A 118 8.44 -16.86 2.85
C MET A 118 9.27 -17.98 3.48
N LYS A 119 8.85 -18.51 4.65
CA LYS A 119 9.60 -19.56 5.36
C LYS A 119 9.53 -20.90 4.62
N LYS A 120 8.36 -21.24 4.08
CA LYS A 120 8.12 -22.47 3.31
C LYS A 120 8.48 -22.34 1.84
N GLN A 121 8.75 -21.12 1.37
CA GLN A 121 8.95 -20.77 -0.04
C GLN A 121 7.86 -21.32 -0.98
N ALA A 122 6.62 -21.35 -0.51
CA ALA A 122 5.49 -21.96 -1.20
C ALA A 122 4.26 -21.03 -1.18
N GLY A 123 3.36 -21.21 -2.15
CA GLY A 123 2.17 -20.37 -2.34
C GLY A 123 2.27 -19.46 -3.57
N ILE A 124 1.20 -18.71 -3.85
CA ILE A 124 1.03 -17.96 -5.10
C ILE A 124 1.02 -16.46 -4.84
N LEU A 125 0.12 -15.94 -4.01
CA LEU A 125 -0.09 -14.49 -3.86
C LEU A 125 1.02 -13.84 -3.04
N ARG A 126 1.72 -12.84 -3.59
CA ARG A 126 2.80 -12.10 -2.89
C ARG A 126 2.43 -10.66 -2.64
N TYR A 127 2.12 -9.90 -3.70
CA TYR A 127 1.80 -8.49 -3.60
C TYR A 127 0.63 -8.08 -4.47
N LEU A 128 -0.10 -7.06 -4.03
CA LEU A 128 -1.06 -6.31 -4.82
C LEU A 128 -0.51 -4.88 -4.98
N VAL A 129 -0.07 -4.55 -6.20
CA VAL A 129 0.40 -3.20 -6.53
C VAL A 129 -0.73 -2.43 -7.16
N LEU A 130 -1.09 -1.30 -6.56
CA LEU A 130 -2.11 -0.39 -7.07
C LEU A 130 -1.44 0.89 -7.58
N ARG A 131 -1.86 1.36 -8.75
CA ARG A 131 -1.49 2.68 -9.28
C ARG A 131 -2.74 3.45 -9.67
N GLU A 132 -2.89 4.67 -9.17
CA GLU A 132 -4.02 5.54 -9.48
C GLU A 132 -3.52 6.80 -10.18
N ALA A 133 -4.02 7.03 -11.39
CA ALA A 133 -3.83 8.30 -12.08
C ALA A 133 -4.70 9.36 -11.40
N LYS A 134 -4.09 10.29 -10.66
CA LYS A 134 -4.84 11.31 -9.89
C LYS A 134 -5.62 12.30 -10.74
N SER A 135 -5.22 12.49 -12.00
CA SER A 135 -5.92 13.34 -12.96
C SER A 135 -7.18 12.69 -13.55
N SER A 136 -7.15 11.39 -13.87
CA SER A 136 -8.28 10.68 -14.51
C SER A 136 -9.09 9.79 -13.55
N GLY A 137 -8.57 9.52 -12.36
CA GLY A 137 -9.17 8.60 -11.39
C GLY A 137 -9.11 7.12 -11.78
N GLN A 138 -8.41 6.77 -12.86
CA GLN A 138 -8.23 5.39 -13.32
C GLN A 138 -7.26 4.64 -12.40
N LEU A 139 -7.57 3.37 -12.14
CA LEU A 139 -6.81 2.49 -11.25
C LEU A 139 -6.26 1.29 -12.01
N MET A 140 -4.94 1.15 -12.02
CA MET A 140 -4.28 -0.08 -12.42
C MET A 140 -4.10 -0.99 -11.20
N VAL A 141 -4.45 -2.26 -11.37
CA VAL A 141 -4.37 -3.32 -10.37
C VAL A 141 -3.41 -4.38 -10.88
N ASN A 142 -2.30 -4.59 -10.18
CA ASN A 142 -1.27 -5.54 -10.58
C ASN A 142 -1.02 -6.58 -9.48
N LEU A 143 -1.24 -7.86 -9.79
CA LEU A 143 -0.98 -8.98 -8.90
C LEU A 143 0.43 -9.53 -9.15
N ILE A 144 1.28 -9.44 -8.12
CA ILE A 144 2.58 -10.09 -8.12
C ILE A 144 2.44 -11.46 -7.48
N VAL A 145 2.77 -12.50 -8.25
CA VAL A 145 2.65 -13.89 -7.83
C VAL A 145 3.98 -14.63 -7.91
N SER A 146 4.14 -15.66 -7.09
CA SER A 146 5.26 -16.58 -7.21
C SER A 146 4.97 -17.59 -8.31
N ILE A 147 5.92 -17.77 -9.23
CA ILE A 147 5.88 -18.87 -10.20
C ILE A 147 6.51 -20.09 -9.53
N THR A 148 5.72 -20.81 -8.77
CA THR A 148 5.97 -22.21 -8.43
C THR A 148 5.36 -23.09 -9.54
N PRO A 149 5.71 -24.39 -9.69
CA PRO A 149 5.18 -25.23 -10.79
C PRO A 149 3.63 -25.25 -10.90
N TYR A 150 2.94 -24.79 -9.85
CA TYR A 150 1.49 -24.76 -9.70
C TYR A 150 0.74 -23.62 -10.45
N VAL A 151 1.40 -22.58 -10.99
CA VAL A 151 0.66 -21.43 -11.58
C VAL A 151 -0.17 -21.83 -12.81
N PHE A 152 0.27 -22.82 -13.58
CA PHE A 152 -0.47 -23.33 -14.74
C PHE A 152 -1.67 -24.23 -14.35
N GLU A 153 -1.60 -24.90 -13.19
CA GLU A 153 -2.67 -25.80 -12.71
C GLU A 153 -3.88 -25.04 -12.13
N TYR A 154 -3.69 -23.78 -11.72
CA TYR A 154 -4.73 -23.01 -11.01
C TYR A 154 -5.70 -22.26 -11.91
N ASP A 155 -5.57 -22.36 -13.25
CA ASP A 155 -6.31 -21.53 -14.22
C ASP A 155 -6.29 -20.05 -13.80
N PHE A 156 -5.09 -19.58 -13.42
CA PHE A 156 -4.91 -18.29 -12.75
C PHE A 156 -5.42 -17.13 -13.62
N LYS A 157 -5.30 -17.25 -14.95
CA LYS A 157 -5.83 -16.26 -15.90
C LYS A 157 -7.35 -16.11 -15.76
N LYS A 158 -8.11 -17.22 -15.78
CA LYS A 158 -9.57 -17.17 -15.62
C LYS A 158 -9.95 -16.60 -14.26
N LYS A 159 -9.25 -17.00 -13.20
CA LYS A 159 -9.47 -16.48 -11.85
C LYS A 159 -9.18 -14.97 -11.78
N ALA A 160 -8.08 -14.50 -12.36
CA ALA A 160 -7.74 -13.08 -12.39
C ALA A 160 -8.81 -12.25 -13.13
N LEU A 161 -9.40 -12.78 -14.22
CA LEU A 161 -10.51 -12.13 -14.91
C LEU A 161 -11.77 -11.99 -14.03
N GLN A 162 -12.02 -12.92 -13.10
CA GLN A 162 -13.11 -12.79 -12.13
C GLN A 162 -12.87 -11.61 -11.17
N LEU A 163 -11.62 -11.38 -10.76
CA LEU A 163 -11.26 -10.23 -9.93
C LEU A 163 -11.47 -8.92 -10.69
N VAL A 164 -11.02 -8.85 -11.96
CA VAL A 164 -11.24 -7.69 -12.83
C VAL A 164 -12.74 -7.37 -12.93
N LYS A 165 -13.57 -8.39 -13.20
CA LYS A 165 -15.02 -8.22 -13.26
C LYS A 165 -15.58 -7.72 -11.93
N ARG A 166 -15.22 -8.35 -10.81
CA ARG A 166 -15.67 -7.95 -9.46
C ARG A 166 -15.36 -6.49 -9.14
N LEU A 167 -14.15 -6.04 -9.46
CA LEU A 167 -13.72 -4.66 -9.22
C LEU A 167 -14.51 -3.68 -10.09
N THR A 168 -14.70 -4.01 -11.37
CA THR A 168 -15.46 -3.18 -12.31
C THR A 168 -16.94 -3.11 -11.91
N ASP A 169 -17.56 -4.23 -11.54
CA ASP A 169 -18.94 -4.31 -11.04
C ASP A 169 -19.14 -3.50 -9.74
N SER A 170 -18.07 -3.32 -8.96
CA SER A 170 -18.05 -2.48 -7.76
C SER A 170 -17.81 -0.99 -8.05
N GLY A 171 -17.81 -0.57 -9.32
CA GLY A 171 -17.61 0.82 -9.74
C GLY A 171 -16.15 1.28 -9.75
N ILE A 172 -15.18 0.35 -9.67
CA ILE A 172 -13.76 0.71 -9.80
C ILE A 172 -13.43 0.93 -11.27
N ASN A 173 -13.08 2.18 -11.62
CA ASN A 173 -12.62 2.54 -12.95
C ASN A 173 -11.19 1.99 -13.19
N LEU A 174 -11.10 0.81 -13.80
CA LEU A 174 -9.81 0.18 -14.12
C LEU A 174 -9.18 0.80 -15.38
N ALA A 175 -7.84 0.90 -15.36
CA ALA A 175 -7.03 1.32 -16.51
C ALA A 175 -6.73 0.15 -17.45
#